data_AF-A0A954XFM8-F1
#
_entry.id   AF-A0A954XFM8-F1
#
_cell.length_a   1.000
_cell.length_b   1.000
_cell.length_c   1.000
_cell.angle_alpha   90.00
_cell.angle_beta   90.00
_cell.angle_gamma   90.00
#
_symmetry.space_group_name_H-M   'P 1'
#
loop_
_entity.id
_entity.type
_entity.pdbx_description
1 polymer ?
#
loop_
_entity_poly.entity_id
_entity_poly.type
_entity_poly.pdbx_seq_one_letter_code
_entity_poly.pdbx_strand_id
1 'polypeptide(L)'
;SVSRELVVWPKTTPLTSIPSLGGDIADVIGMLFDRPGNEGDMIGVRPFRDGDRLRSIHWAQTARRDSLIVTERQAAARRWIVIAVDIPAFCNTSLSADGLRRQQLEMAIRVSASIAREFHAHHADVRFVVGDTDLCVSPDASGLHQLLDALARFQIQPESFRPPTGFGRKSLAIVVTTDQRRSEWERESGLRGSLRLVLIDAANPAREVDRNVWINIESDSDGSHQLRHQWERVCHVSAAK
;
A
#
# COMPACT_ATOMS: atom_id res chain seq x y z
N SER A 1 18.15 19.83 -33.99
CA SER A 1 18.45 19.93 -32.55
C SER A 1 17.74 18.78 -31.85
N VAL A 2 18.44 17.85 -31.21
CA VAL A 2 17.82 16.73 -30.48
C VAL A 2 17.58 17.22 -29.05
N SER A 3 16.32 17.38 -28.63
CA SER A 3 16.00 17.72 -27.24
C SER A 3 16.35 16.54 -26.34
N ARG A 4 17.26 16.74 -25.39
CA ARG A 4 17.51 15.77 -24.31
C ARG A 4 16.65 16.15 -23.12
N GLU A 5 15.74 15.27 -22.74
CA GLU A 5 14.93 15.39 -21.52
C GLU A 5 15.66 14.67 -20.38
N LEU A 6 15.79 15.31 -19.22
CA LEU A 6 16.31 14.70 -17.99
C LEU A 6 15.13 14.48 -17.03
N VAL A 7 14.85 13.21 -16.71
CA VAL A 7 13.85 12.86 -15.68
C VAL A 7 14.56 12.69 -14.35
N VAL A 8 14.06 13.37 -13.31
CA VAL A 8 14.61 13.29 -11.95
C VAL A 8 13.60 12.57 -11.06
N TRP A 9 13.96 11.39 -10.57
CA TRP A 9 13.11 10.62 -9.67
C TRP A 9 12.98 11.25 -8.28
N PRO A 10 11.85 11.05 -7.60
CA PRO A 10 11.71 11.47 -6.22
C PRO A 10 12.75 10.77 -5.34
N LYS A 11 13.39 11.52 -4.44
CA LYS A 11 14.30 10.96 -3.44
C LYS A 11 13.50 10.02 -2.52
N THR A 12 13.88 8.74 -2.50
CA THR A 12 13.30 7.74 -1.60
C THR A 12 14.18 7.49 -0.38
N THR A 13 13.55 7.36 0.78
CA THR A 13 14.20 7.00 2.05
C THR A 13 14.28 5.48 2.16
N PRO A 14 15.45 4.89 2.47
CA PRO A 14 15.54 3.46 2.80
C PRO A 14 14.77 3.19 4.08
N LEU A 15 13.68 2.45 3.96
CA LEU A 15 12.95 1.91 5.09
C LEU A 15 13.45 0.48 5.34
N THR A 16 13.05 -0.11 6.45
CA THR A 16 13.41 -1.48 6.77
C THR A 16 12.23 -2.14 7.45
N SER A 17 11.85 -3.31 6.97
CA SER A 17 10.76 -4.15 7.49
C SER A 17 9.37 -3.65 7.08
N ILE A 18 8.40 -4.59 7.12
CA ILE A 18 7.00 -4.30 6.92
C ILE A 18 6.24 -4.32 8.25
N PRO A 19 5.41 -3.31 8.53
CA PRO A 19 4.50 -3.31 9.66
C PRO A 19 3.19 -4.08 9.41
N SER A 20 2.58 -4.59 10.48
CA SER A 20 1.27 -5.26 10.43
C SER A 20 0.13 -4.24 10.22
N LEU A 21 -0.37 -4.15 8.99
CA LEU A 21 -1.43 -3.23 8.59
C LEU A 21 -2.84 -3.77 8.92
N GLY A 22 -3.15 -4.04 10.19
CA GLY A 22 -4.50 -4.50 10.58
C GLY A 22 -4.87 -5.91 10.07
N GLY A 23 -3.85 -6.73 9.80
CA GLY A 23 -3.91 -8.15 9.45
C GLY A 23 -2.54 -8.78 9.73
N ASP A 24 -2.41 -10.08 9.44
CA ASP A 24 -1.11 -10.76 9.54
C ASP A 24 -0.15 -10.21 8.48
N ILE A 25 1.14 -10.06 8.82
CA ILE A 25 2.20 -9.66 7.87
C ILE A 25 2.24 -10.64 6.69
N ALA A 26 1.92 -11.90 6.96
CA ALA A 26 1.81 -12.94 5.96
C ALA A 26 0.75 -12.63 4.87
N ASP A 27 -0.33 -11.90 5.18
CA ASP A 27 -1.32 -11.45 4.19
C ASP A 27 -0.79 -10.32 3.28
N VAL A 28 0.22 -9.58 3.76
CA VAL A 28 0.84 -8.45 3.04
C VAL A 28 1.93 -8.94 2.09
N ILE A 29 2.74 -9.90 2.55
CA ILE A 29 3.85 -10.49 1.79
C ILE A 29 3.37 -11.63 0.87
N GLY A 30 2.08 -12.01 0.95
CA GLY A 30 1.53 -13.08 0.13
C GLY A 30 2.04 -14.46 0.52
N MET A 31 2.36 -14.67 1.81
CA MET A 31 2.84 -15.96 2.30
C MET A 31 1.78 -17.04 2.10
N LEU A 32 2.27 -18.24 1.83
CA LEU A 32 1.47 -19.44 1.70
C LEU A 32 1.21 -20.02 3.09
N PHE A 33 -0.04 -20.39 3.34
CA PHE A 33 -0.46 -21.04 4.57
C PHE A 33 -0.89 -22.48 4.30
N ASP A 34 -0.62 -23.36 5.25
CA ASP A 34 -1.16 -24.73 5.30
C ASP A 34 -2.63 -24.73 5.72
N ARG A 35 -3.44 -24.01 4.95
CA ARG A 35 -4.90 -24.00 5.02
C ARG A 35 -5.42 -24.31 3.60
N PRO A 36 -6.60 -24.95 3.47
CA PRO A 36 -7.12 -25.32 2.17
C PRO A 36 -7.30 -24.10 1.25
N GLY A 37 -6.62 -24.13 0.10
CA GLY A 37 -6.65 -23.10 -0.92
C GLY A 37 -6.41 -23.68 -2.31
N ASN A 38 -5.89 -22.84 -3.21
CA ASN A 38 -5.66 -23.20 -4.61
C ASN A 38 -4.29 -22.73 -5.12
N GLU A 39 -3.37 -22.37 -4.23
CA GLU A 39 -2.02 -21.90 -4.53
C GLU A 39 -0.98 -22.77 -3.82
N GLY A 40 0.31 -22.49 -4.02
CA GLY A 40 1.40 -23.16 -3.31
C GLY A 40 1.42 -24.67 -3.47
N ASP A 41 2.04 -25.38 -2.53
CA ASP A 41 2.24 -26.84 -2.60
C ASP A 41 1.00 -27.65 -2.17
N MET A 42 1.02 -28.95 -2.48
CA MET A 42 0.01 -29.89 -1.97
C MET A 42 0.23 -30.08 -0.47
N ILE A 43 -0.80 -29.78 0.32
CA ILE A 43 -0.80 -29.96 1.78
C ILE A 43 -1.55 -31.21 2.22
N GLY A 44 -2.39 -31.76 1.35
CA GLY A 44 -3.19 -32.92 1.69
C GLY A 44 -4.12 -33.38 0.59
N VAL A 45 -4.98 -34.33 0.95
CA VAL A 45 -5.98 -34.93 0.08
C VAL A 45 -7.25 -35.18 0.87
N ARG A 46 -8.40 -35.01 0.22
CA ARG A 46 -9.71 -35.26 0.83
C ARG A 46 -10.73 -35.82 -0.18
N PRO A 47 -11.87 -36.36 0.28
CA PRO A 47 -12.97 -36.72 -0.61
C PRO A 47 -13.49 -35.50 -1.39
N PHE A 48 -13.88 -35.75 -2.65
CA PHE A 48 -14.55 -34.77 -3.50
C PHE A 48 -15.86 -34.30 -2.87
N ARG A 49 -16.15 -33.00 -3.02
CA ARG A 49 -17.39 -32.35 -2.61
C ARG A 49 -17.95 -31.60 -3.82
N ASP A 50 -19.27 -31.46 -3.84
CA ASP A 50 -19.93 -30.67 -4.88
C ASP A 50 -19.41 -29.23 -4.85
N GLY A 51 -18.96 -28.74 -6.02
CA GLY A 51 -18.29 -27.44 -6.19
C GLY A 51 -16.76 -27.54 -6.30
N ASP A 52 -16.16 -28.71 -6.06
CA ASP A 52 -14.73 -28.90 -6.29
C ASP A 52 -14.39 -28.89 -7.79
N ARG A 53 -13.19 -28.41 -8.09
CA ARG A 53 -12.72 -28.27 -9.46
C ARG A 53 -12.21 -29.62 -9.96
N LEU A 54 -12.66 -30.10 -11.12
CA LEU A 54 -12.20 -31.38 -11.68
C LEU A 54 -10.68 -31.44 -11.88
N ARG A 55 -10.04 -30.30 -12.20
CA ARG A 55 -8.57 -30.21 -12.31
C ARG A 55 -7.81 -30.46 -11.00
N SER A 56 -8.51 -30.39 -9.86
CA SER A 56 -7.93 -30.69 -8.54
C SER A 56 -8.09 -32.16 -8.16
N ILE A 57 -8.63 -33.01 -9.03
CA ILE A 57 -8.75 -34.45 -8.77
C ILE A 57 -7.37 -35.11 -8.86
N HIS A 58 -7.00 -35.83 -7.82
CA HIS A 58 -5.82 -36.67 -7.81
C HIS A 58 -6.14 -38.02 -8.48
N TRP A 59 -5.97 -38.10 -9.80
CA TRP A 59 -6.35 -39.28 -10.59
C TRP A 59 -5.74 -40.58 -10.11
N ALA A 60 -4.44 -40.58 -9.77
CA ALA A 60 -3.79 -41.81 -9.31
C ALA A 60 -4.33 -42.35 -7.96
N GLN A 61 -4.78 -41.46 -7.06
CA GLN A 61 -5.34 -41.88 -5.77
C GLN A 61 -6.82 -42.25 -5.90
N THR A 62 -7.55 -41.51 -6.74
CA THR A 62 -8.93 -41.80 -7.13
C THR A 62 -9.04 -43.21 -7.71
N ALA A 63 -8.16 -43.57 -8.64
CA ALA A 63 -8.13 -44.90 -9.25
C ALA A 63 -7.86 -46.04 -8.25
N ARG A 64 -7.14 -45.77 -7.14
CA ARG A 64 -6.82 -46.76 -6.10
C ARG A 64 -7.92 -46.93 -5.05
N ARG A 65 -8.73 -45.90 -4.82
CA ARG A 65 -9.76 -45.87 -3.75
C ARG A 65 -11.18 -45.95 -4.28
N ASP A 66 -11.35 -46.09 -5.60
CA ASP A 66 -12.64 -46.15 -6.30
C ASP A 66 -13.62 -45.02 -5.88
N SER A 67 -13.05 -43.86 -5.55
CA SER A 67 -13.76 -42.68 -5.06
C SER A 67 -12.98 -41.44 -5.44
N LEU A 68 -13.68 -40.36 -5.84
CA LEU A 68 -13.05 -39.11 -6.27
C LEU A 68 -12.32 -38.45 -5.10
N ILE A 69 -11.02 -38.21 -5.28
CA ILE A 69 -10.15 -37.59 -4.29
C ILE A 69 -9.59 -36.30 -4.85
N VAL A 70 -9.71 -35.23 -4.06
CA VAL A 70 -9.26 -33.89 -4.40
C VAL A 70 -7.98 -33.59 -3.65
N THR A 71 -7.00 -33.04 -4.37
CA THR A 71 -5.79 -32.47 -3.82
C THR A 71 -6.09 -31.14 -3.14
N GLU A 72 -5.76 -31.03 -1.86
CA GLU A 72 -5.74 -29.75 -1.15
C GLU A 72 -4.37 -29.11 -1.33
N ARG A 73 -4.39 -27.85 -1.77
CA ARG A 73 -3.19 -27.02 -1.89
C ARG A 73 -3.22 -25.89 -0.86
N GLN A 74 -2.09 -25.25 -0.64
CA GLN A 74 -1.97 -24.09 0.22
C GLN A 74 -2.92 -22.95 -0.21
N ALA A 75 -3.22 -22.06 0.72
CA ALA A 75 -3.86 -20.79 0.44
C ALA A 75 -2.81 -19.69 0.47
N ALA A 76 -2.78 -18.83 -0.54
CA ALA A 76 -2.13 -17.53 -0.44
C ALA A 76 -3.16 -16.51 0.03
N ALA A 77 -2.88 -15.79 1.12
CA ALA A 77 -3.60 -14.57 1.39
C ALA A 77 -2.81 -13.43 0.76
N ARG A 78 -3.28 -12.90 -0.36
CA ARG A 78 -2.72 -11.71 -0.99
C ARG A 78 -3.67 -10.54 -0.79
N ARG A 79 -3.22 -9.52 -0.08
CA ARG A 79 -3.94 -8.25 0.04
C ARG A 79 -3.20 -7.17 -0.73
N TRP A 80 -3.96 -6.40 -1.50
CA TRP A 80 -3.42 -5.24 -2.19
C TRP A 80 -3.12 -4.13 -1.18
N ILE A 81 -1.91 -3.59 -1.22
CA ILE A 81 -1.53 -2.38 -0.49
C ILE A 81 -1.79 -1.21 -1.42
N VAL A 82 -2.78 -0.38 -1.09
CA VAL A 82 -3.11 0.81 -1.86
C VAL A 82 -2.49 2.02 -1.17
N ILE A 83 -1.52 2.65 -1.82
CA ILE A 83 -0.89 3.88 -1.35
C ILE A 83 -1.47 5.02 -2.15
N ALA A 84 -2.03 6.02 -1.49
CA ALA A 84 -2.64 7.14 -2.18
C ALA A 84 -2.20 8.50 -1.62
N VAL A 85 -2.06 9.48 -2.51
CA VAL A 85 -1.71 10.86 -2.15
C VAL A 85 -2.93 11.75 -2.32
N ASP A 86 -3.35 12.41 -1.24
CA ASP A 86 -4.49 13.34 -1.23
C ASP A 86 -4.09 14.70 -1.82
N ILE A 87 -4.05 14.79 -3.14
CA ILE A 87 -3.70 16.02 -3.87
C ILE A 87 -4.48 17.27 -3.42
N PRO A 88 -5.82 17.21 -3.19
CA PRO A 88 -6.58 18.32 -2.61
C PRO A 88 -5.98 18.91 -1.33
N ALA A 89 -5.35 18.08 -0.49
CA ALA A 89 -4.74 18.52 0.77
C ALA A 89 -3.59 19.51 0.55
N PHE A 90 -2.93 19.43 -0.60
CA PHE A 90 -1.69 20.14 -0.89
C PHE A 90 -1.86 21.27 -1.92
N CYS A 91 -3.03 21.44 -2.52
CA CYS A 91 -3.19 22.27 -3.73
C CYS A 91 -4.28 23.36 -3.64
N ASN A 92 -4.90 23.60 -2.48
CA ASN A 92 -6.03 24.55 -2.37
C ASN A 92 -5.61 26.01 -2.68
N THR A 93 -6.47 26.75 -3.37
CA THR A 93 -6.21 27.98 -4.15
C THR A 93 -6.04 29.25 -3.29
N SER A 94 -4.98 29.36 -2.47
CA SER A 94 -4.60 30.65 -1.87
C SER A 94 -3.17 31.05 -2.22
N LEU A 95 -3.04 32.08 -3.06
CA LEU A 95 -1.84 32.65 -3.70
C LEU A 95 -0.66 33.02 -2.75
N SER A 96 -0.83 32.93 -1.44
CA SER A 96 0.16 33.36 -0.44
C SER A 96 1.00 32.23 0.15
N ALA A 97 0.70 30.95 -0.16
CA ALA A 97 1.34 29.78 0.46
C ALA A 97 1.95 28.79 -0.55
N ASP A 98 2.19 29.23 -1.79
CA ASP A 98 2.59 28.36 -2.90
C ASP A 98 3.91 27.59 -2.64
N GLY A 99 4.88 28.22 -1.96
CA GLY A 99 6.16 27.58 -1.63
C GLY A 99 6.04 26.46 -0.58
N LEU A 100 5.36 26.73 0.54
CA LEU A 100 5.18 25.74 1.62
C LEU A 100 4.34 24.55 1.12
N ARG A 101 3.28 24.81 0.36
CA ARG A 101 2.43 23.76 -0.20
C ARG A 101 3.15 22.89 -1.22
N ARG A 102 3.99 23.50 -2.07
CA ARG A 102 4.87 22.74 -2.99
C ARG A 102 5.80 21.81 -2.20
N GLN A 103 6.41 22.31 -1.14
CA GLN A 103 7.29 21.52 -0.28
C GLN A 103 6.54 20.37 0.41
N GLN A 104 5.32 20.61 0.91
CA GLN A 104 4.47 19.57 1.49
C GLN A 104 4.08 18.50 0.47
N LEU A 105 3.72 18.88 -0.77
CA LEU A 105 3.43 17.93 -1.84
C LEU A 105 4.67 17.10 -2.22
N GLU A 106 5.82 17.75 -2.39
CA GLU A 106 7.06 17.04 -2.68
C GLU A 106 7.43 16.08 -1.54
N MET A 107 7.21 16.47 -0.29
CA MET A 107 7.37 15.58 0.87
C MET A 107 6.38 14.41 0.80
N ALA A 108 5.11 14.65 0.49
CA ALA A 108 4.10 13.60 0.34
C ALA A 108 4.46 12.59 -0.75
N ILE A 109 4.98 13.07 -1.89
CA ILE A 109 5.48 12.22 -2.99
C ILE A 109 6.70 11.42 -2.53
N ARG A 110 7.68 12.05 -1.85
CA ARG A 110 8.87 11.36 -1.32
C ARG A 110 8.49 10.27 -0.32
N VAL A 111 7.60 10.58 0.62
CA VAL A 111 7.13 9.64 1.65
C VAL A 111 6.37 8.48 1.02
N SER A 112 5.39 8.76 0.16
CA SER A 112 4.60 7.72 -0.52
C SER A 112 5.46 6.83 -1.43
N ALA A 113 6.41 7.40 -2.19
CA ALA A 113 7.36 6.65 -2.99
C ALA A 113 8.26 5.73 -2.14
N SER A 114 8.70 6.22 -0.97
CA SER A 114 9.52 5.44 -0.04
C SER A 114 8.75 4.24 0.52
N ILE A 115 7.51 4.47 0.93
CA ILE A 115 6.61 3.41 1.41
C ILE A 115 6.30 2.40 0.31
N ALA A 116 5.99 2.86 -0.91
CA ALA A 116 5.70 2.00 -2.05
C ALA A 116 6.89 1.11 -2.42
N ARG A 117 8.10 1.69 -2.41
CA ARG A 117 9.34 0.95 -2.63
C ARG A 117 9.57 -0.12 -1.58
N GLU A 118 9.31 0.17 -0.31
CA GLU A 118 9.49 -0.80 0.78
C GLU A 118 8.54 -2.00 0.62
N PHE A 119 7.25 -1.76 0.39
CA PHE A 119 6.29 -2.84 0.14
C PHE A 119 6.62 -3.65 -1.12
N HIS A 120 7.07 -2.97 -2.18
CA HIS A 120 7.53 -3.63 -3.41
C HIS A 120 8.75 -4.52 -3.18
N ALA A 121 9.75 -4.04 -2.42
CA ALA A 121 10.96 -4.79 -2.09
C ALA A 121 10.66 -6.09 -1.33
N HIS A 122 9.52 -6.15 -0.65
CA HIS A 122 9.02 -7.31 0.07
C HIS A 122 7.95 -8.10 -0.70
N HIS A 123 7.82 -7.90 -2.01
CA HIS A 123 6.90 -8.62 -2.91
C HIS A 123 5.41 -8.45 -2.60
N ALA A 124 5.02 -7.37 -1.93
CA ALA A 124 3.60 -7.05 -1.75
C ALA A 124 2.99 -6.55 -3.06
N ASP A 125 1.71 -6.84 -3.28
CA ASP A 125 0.94 -6.30 -4.41
C ASP A 125 0.60 -4.83 -4.13
N VAL A 126 1.35 -3.91 -4.75
CA VAL A 126 1.20 -2.46 -4.52
C VAL A 126 0.36 -1.82 -5.62
N ARG A 127 -0.65 -1.05 -5.23
CA ARG A 127 -1.37 -0.10 -6.08
C ARG A 127 -1.07 1.31 -5.61
N PHE A 128 -0.68 2.18 -6.51
CA PHE A 128 -0.35 3.56 -6.21
C PHE A 128 -1.33 4.51 -6.88
N VAL A 129 -1.89 5.45 -6.11
CA VAL A 129 -2.90 6.40 -6.59
C VAL A 129 -2.45 7.83 -6.29
N VAL A 130 -2.33 8.66 -7.32
CA VAL A 130 -1.95 10.07 -7.18
C VAL A 130 -2.74 10.92 -8.18
N GLY A 131 -3.68 11.70 -7.66
CA GLY A 131 -4.64 12.41 -8.51
C GLY A 131 -5.47 11.43 -9.35
N ASP A 132 -5.35 11.53 -10.67
CA ASP A 132 -5.98 10.67 -11.68
C ASP A 132 -5.12 9.45 -12.06
N THR A 133 -3.85 9.44 -11.66
CA THR A 133 -2.92 8.35 -11.95
C THR A 133 -3.16 7.20 -10.98
N ASP A 134 -3.52 6.04 -11.54
CA ASP A 134 -3.78 4.80 -10.80
C ASP A 134 -2.96 3.66 -11.40
N LEU A 135 -1.92 3.25 -10.68
CA LEU A 135 -0.91 2.32 -11.17
C LEU A 135 -0.86 1.06 -10.29
N CYS A 136 -1.01 -0.10 -10.93
CA CYS A 136 -0.66 -1.37 -10.31
C CYS A 136 0.84 -1.61 -10.53
N VAL A 137 1.61 -1.61 -9.45
CA VAL A 137 3.07 -1.81 -9.50
C VAL A 137 3.32 -3.30 -9.68
N SER A 138 3.94 -3.66 -10.81
CA SER A 138 4.35 -5.05 -11.05
C SER A 138 5.44 -5.44 -10.04
N PRO A 139 5.49 -6.71 -9.58
CA PRO A 139 6.41 -7.14 -8.51
C PRO A 139 7.88 -7.17 -8.94
N ASP A 140 8.18 -6.89 -10.20
CA ASP A 140 9.53 -6.81 -10.76
C ASP A 140 10.09 -5.37 -10.75
N ALA A 141 11.38 -5.24 -11.08
CA ALA A 141 12.07 -3.96 -11.08
C ALA A 141 11.50 -2.94 -12.09
N SER A 142 10.92 -3.38 -13.21
CA SER A 142 10.28 -2.49 -14.17
C SER A 142 9.05 -1.82 -13.58
N GLY A 143 8.28 -2.52 -12.73
CA GLY A 143 7.13 -1.95 -12.05
C GLY A 143 7.52 -0.76 -11.17
N LEU A 144 8.58 -0.89 -10.38
CA LEU A 144 9.08 0.20 -9.54
C LEU A 144 9.62 1.37 -10.37
N HIS A 145 10.35 1.12 -11.46
CA HIS A 145 10.81 2.19 -12.34
C HIS A 145 9.65 2.94 -13.00
N GLN A 146 8.60 2.23 -13.46
CA GLN A 146 7.39 2.87 -14.01
C GLN A 146 6.69 3.75 -12.99
N LEU A 147 6.62 3.30 -11.72
CA LEU A 147 6.10 4.13 -10.64
C LEU A 147 6.93 5.40 -10.45
N LEU A 148 8.26 5.28 -10.34
CA LEU A 148 9.13 6.43 -10.11
C LEU A 148 9.15 7.40 -11.30
N ASP A 149 9.07 6.89 -12.53
CA ASP A 149 8.89 7.69 -13.75
C ASP A 149 7.57 8.45 -13.74
N ALA A 150 6.47 7.79 -13.38
CA ALA A 150 5.16 8.43 -13.28
C ALA A 150 5.15 9.54 -12.22
N LEU A 151 5.79 9.31 -11.06
CA LEU A 151 5.92 10.31 -10.01
C LEU A 151 6.80 11.49 -10.41
N ALA A 152 7.89 11.24 -11.15
CA ALA A 152 8.77 12.29 -11.65
C ALA A 152 8.09 13.17 -12.70
N ARG A 153 7.16 12.60 -13.46
CA ARG A 153 6.40 13.30 -14.52
C ARG A 153 5.05 13.85 -14.02
N PHE A 154 4.67 13.56 -12.78
CA PHE A 154 3.38 13.94 -12.24
C PHE A 154 3.22 15.46 -12.23
N GLN A 155 2.11 15.94 -12.78
CA GLN A 155 1.71 17.34 -12.74
C GLN A 155 0.31 17.44 -12.14
N ILE A 156 0.08 18.47 -11.35
CA ILE A 156 -1.23 18.72 -10.75
C ILE A 156 -2.18 19.13 -11.88
N GLN A 157 -3.21 18.33 -12.10
CA GLN A 157 -4.29 18.64 -13.02
C GLN A 157 -5.57 19.03 -12.25
N PRO A 158 -6.48 19.80 -12.85
CA PRO A 158 -7.76 20.16 -12.22
C PRO A 158 -8.62 18.93 -11.84
N GLU A 159 -8.46 17.82 -12.54
CA GLU A 159 -9.12 16.55 -12.23
C GLU A 159 -8.46 15.77 -11.08
N SER A 160 -7.21 16.11 -10.71
CA SER A 160 -6.47 15.49 -9.61
C SER A 160 -7.06 15.80 -8.24
N PHE A 161 -8.06 16.70 -8.15
CA PHE A 161 -8.72 17.07 -6.89
C PHE A 161 -9.74 16.04 -6.37
N ARG A 162 -9.82 14.85 -6.97
CA ARG A 162 -10.70 13.79 -6.47
C ARG A 162 -10.00 13.01 -5.36
N PRO A 163 -10.69 12.69 -4.26
CA PRO A 163 -10.13 11.78 -3.26
C PRO A 163 -9.92 10.39 -3.91
N PRO A 164 -8.84 9.69 -3.55
CA PRO A 164 -8.62 8.32 -4.00
C PRO A 164 -9.79 7.44 -3.55
N THR A 165 -10.43 6.77 -4.50
CA THR A 165 -11.59 5.89 -4.27
C THR A 165 -11.29 4.48 -4.78
N GLY A 166 -12.12 3.49 -4.40
CA GLY A 166 -11.98 2.13 -4.91
C GLY A 166 -11.10 1.18 -4.09
N PHE A 167 -10.81 1.50 -2.82
CA PHE A 167 -10.13 0.58 -1.89
C PHE A 167 -10.98 -0.69 -1.64
N GLY A 168 -10.75 -1.79 -2.35
CA GLY A 168 -11.54 -3.02 -2.19
C GLY A 168 -11.64 -3.48 -0.72
N ARG A 169 -12.67 -4.27 -0.35
CA ARG A 169 -12.84 -4.79 1.01
C ARG A 169 -11.67 -5.63 1.56
N LYS A 170 -10.75 -6.05 0.68
CA LYS A 170 -9.54 -6.83 1.00
C LYS A 170 -8.24 -6.05 0.79
N SER A 171 -8.30 -4.73 0.60
CA SER A 171 -7.11 -3.90 0.46
C SER A 171 -6.78 -3.16 1.74
N LEU A 172 -5.50 -2.99 1.99
CA LEU A 172 -4.97 -2.16 3.06
C LEU A 172 -4.63 -0.81 2.44
N ALA A 173 -5.21 0.27 2.94
CA ALA A 173 -5.05 1.60 2.35
C ALA A 173 -4.14 2.47 3.23
N ILE A 174 -3.13 3.09 2.62
CA ILE A 174 -2.27 4.09 3.24
C ILE A 174 -2.49 5.40 2.48
N VAL A 175 -3.02 6.42 3.14
CA VAL A 175 -3.28 7.73 2.53
C VAL A 175 -2.34 8.76 3.13
N VAL A 176 -1.61 9.46 2.26
CA VAL A 176 -0.77 10.61 2.63
C VAL A 176 -1.59 11.89 2.44
N THR A 177 -1.85 12.61 3.53
CA THR A 177 -2.71 13.81 3.55
C THR A 177 -2.20 14.83 4.58
N THR A 178 -2.89 15.95 4.76
CA THR A 178 -2.63 16.96 5.80
C THR A 178 -3.64 16.82 6.94
N ASP A 179 -3.32 17.42 8.10
CA ASP A 179 -4.22 17.39 9.27
C ASP A 179 -5.60 18.05 9.00
N GLN A 180 -5.67 19.02 8.06
CA GLN A 180 -6.92 19.71 7.72
C GLN A 180 -7.98 18.78 7.10
N ARG A 181 -7.54 17.75 6.36
CA ARG A 181 -8.45 16.80 5.69
C ARG A 181 -8.61 15.48 6.45
N ARG A 182 -7.95 15.35 7.60
CA ARG A 182 -8.03 14.16 8.47
C ARG A 182 -9.47 13.76 8.80
N SER A 183 -10.30 14.70 9.23
CA SER A 183 -11.69 14.42 9.62
C SER A 183 -12.61 14.06 8.45
N GLU A 184 -12.23 14.41 7.21
CA GLU A 184 -12.92 13.93 6.01
C GLU A 184 -12.61 12.45 5.79
N TRP A 185 -11.33 12.09 5.85
CA TRP A 185 -10.89 10.70 5.74
C TRP A 185 -11.47 9.82 6.83
N GLU A 186 -11.49 10.25 8.09
CA GLU A 186 -12.07 9.47 9.20
C GLU A 186 -13.56 9.16 8.97
N ARG A 187 -14.33 10.11 8.44
CA ARG A 187 -15.75 9.90 8.10
C ARG A 187 -15.92 8.91 6.96
N GLU A 188 -15.08 8.98 5.93
CA GLU A 188 -15.09 8.02 4.81
C GLU A 188 -14.56 6.63 5.22
N SER A 189 -13.68 6.59 6.22
CA SER A 189 -13.04 5.38 6.78
C SER A 189 -13.96 4.55 7.65
N GLY A 190 -15.02 5.14 8.22
CA GLY A 190 -15.98 4.44 9.08
C GLY A 190 -16.62 3.20 8.41
N LEU A 191 -16.43 3.04 7.10
CA LEU A 191 -16.90 1.93 6.28
C LEU A 191 -15.80 0.91 5.89
N ARG A 192 -14.51 1.15 6.20
CA ARG A 192 -13.35 0.37 5.71
C ARG A 192 -12.31 0.15 6.82
N GLY A 193 -12.32 -1.04 7.43
CA GLY A 193 -11.52 -1.39 8.62
C GLY A 193 -9.99 -1.48 8.45
N SER A 194 -9.38 -0.89 7.42
CA SER A 194 -7.92 -0.98 7.19
C SER A 194 -7.32 0.25 6.52
N LEU A 195 -7.79 1.45 6.88
CA LEU A 195 -7.12 2.70 6.50
C LEU A 195 -6.02 3.07 7.52
N ARG A 196 -4.90 3.56 7.00
CA ARG A 196 -3.83 4.24 7.74
C ARG A 196 -3.55 5.60 7.11
N LEU A 197 -3.41 6.62 7.94
CA LEU A 197 -3.12 7.99 7.52
C LEU A 197 -1.67 8.33 7.82
N VAL A 198 -0.98 8.86 6.83
CA VAL A 198 0.31 9.52 6.98
C VAL A 198 0.07 11.01 6.84
N LEU A 199 0.31 11.75 7.91
CA LEU A 199 0.07 13.18 7.95
C LEU A 199 1.36 13.91 7.59
N ILE A 200 1.24 14.93 6.74
CA ILE A 200 2.30 15.90 6.49
C ILE A 200 1.93 17.19 7.22
N ASP A 201 2.85 17.67 8.05
CA ASP A 201 2.80 18.94 8.75
C ASP A 201 1.60 19.08 9.70
N ALA A 202 1.36 18.05 10.52
CA ALA A 202 0.27 18.12 11.49
C ALA A 202 0.63 19.09 12.63
N ALA A 203 -0.19 20.14 12.79
CA ALA A 203 0.01 21.21 13.76
C ALA A 203 0.00 20.75 15.24
N ASN A 204 -0.46 19.52 15.53
CA ASN A 204 -0.42 18.96 16.87
C ASN A 204 -0.22 17.43 16.87
N PRO A 205 1.02 16.92 16.98
CA PRO A 205 1.31 15.48 17.04
C PRO A 205 0.80 14.81 18.33
N ALA A 206 0.49 15.58 19.38
CA ALA A 206 0.25 15.08 20.74
C ALA A 206 -1.22 14.71 21.05
N ARG A 207 -2.13 14.75 20.06
CA ARG A 207 -3.44 14.09 20.20
C ARG A 207 -3.28 12.58 19.99
N GLU A 208 -2.51 11.96 20.89
CA GLU A 208 -2.20 10.52 20.99
C GLU A 208 -3.44 9.68 21.37
N VAL A 209 -4.53 9.70 20.60
CA VAL A 209 -5.56 8.66 20.71
C VAL A 209 -6.31 8.51 19.38
N ASP A 210 -5.61 8.19 18.28
CA ASP A 210 -6.35 7.82 17.07
C ASP A 210 -5.79 6.59 16.38
N ARG A 211 -6.66 5.59 16.19
CA ARG A 211 -6.29 4.26 15.68
C ARG A 211 -5.85 4.29 14.21
N ASN A 212 -6.12 5.39 13.50
CA ASN A 212 -5.92 5.52 12.07
C ASN A 212 -4.73 6.41 11.69
N VAL A 213 -4.22 7.25 12.59
CA VAL A 213 -3.02 8.07 12.34
C VAL A 213 -1.78 7.24 12.59
N TRP A 214 -0.94 7.12 11.55
CA TRP A 214 0.13 6.15 11.53
C TRP A 214 1.52 6.77 11.63
N ILE A 215 1.77 7.82 10.84
CA ILE A 215 3.04 8.53 10.76
C ILE A 215 2.73 10.02 10.59
N ASN A 216 3.51 10.90 11.21
CA ASN A 216 3.41 12.35 11.05
C ASN A 216 4.76 12.93 10.65
N ILE A 217 4.86 13.58 9.50
CA ILE A 217 6.12 14.14 8.99
C ILE A 217 6.02 15.67 8.93
N GLU A 218 6.88 16.36 9.64
CA GLU A 218 6.97 17.82 9.57
C GLU A 218 7.69 18.27 8.30
N SER A 219 7.26 19.40 7.73
CA SER A 219 7.80 19.89 6.45
C SER A 219 9.17 20.58 6.59
N ASP A 220 9.51 21.08 7.79
CA ASP A 220 10.65 21.99 8.07
C ASP A 220 12.01 21.31 8.31
N SER A 221 12.07 19.98 8.42
CA SER A 221 13.32 19.25 8.74
C SER A 221 13.58 18.05 7.82
N ASP A 222 14.63 17.26 8.09
CA ASP A 222 14.97 16.06 7.31
C ASP A 222 13.87 14.99 7.42
N GLY A 223 12.83 15.14 6.60
CA GLY A 223 11.69 14.23 6.54
C GLY A 223 12.08 12.78 6.27
N SER A 224 13.27 12.54 5.69
CA SER A 224 13.84 11.19 5.54
C SER A 224 14.11 10.55 6.91
N HIS A 225 14.74 11.29 7.81
CA HIS A 225 15.05 10.81 9.16
C HIS A 225 13.78 10.61 9.99
N GLN A 226 12.83 11.56 9.92
CA GLN A 226 11.54 11.43 10.61
C GLN A 226 10.76 10.21 10.15
N LEU A 227 10.69 9.99 8.82
CA LEU A 227 10.00 8.85 8.24
C LEU A 227 10.62 7.53 8.71
N ARG A 228 11.95 7.41 8.64
CA ARG A 228 12.66 6.20 9.06
C ARG A 228 12.41 5.88 10.54
N HIS A 229 12.59 6.86 11.43
CA HIS A 229 12.43 6.67 12.86
C HIS A 229 11.00 6.27 13.24
N GLN A 230 9.98 6.93 12.65
CA GLN A 230 8.59 6.59 12.91
C GLN A 230 8.18 5.25 12.28
N TRP A 231 8.73 4.91 11.12
CA TRP A 231 8.54 3.61 10.47
C TRP A 231 9.05 2.46 11.35
N GLU A 232 10.28 2.58 11.86
CA GLU A 232 10.89 1.59 12.76
C GLU A 232 10.02 1.40 14.01
N ARG A 233 9.55 2.50 14.63
CA ARG A 233 8.66 2.45 15.80
C ARG A 233 7.36 1.68 15.51
N VAL A 234 6.74 1.95 14.36
CA VAL A 234 5.51 1.27 13.95
C VAL A 234 5.76 -0.23 13.74
N CYS A 235 6.85 -0.60 13.08
CA CYS A 235 7.20 -2.00 12.85
C CYS A 235 7.43 -2.75 14.17
N HIS A 236 8.10 -2.12 15.14
CA HIS A 236 8.34 -2.71 16.46
C HIS A 236 7.07 -2.91 17.29
N VAL A 237 6.14 -1.94 17.27
CA VAL A 237 4.85 -2.06 17.97
C VAL A 237 4.00 -3.19 17.36
N SER A 238 4.10 -3.40 16.05
CA SER A 238 3.46 -4.50 15.36
C SER A 238 4.06 -5.87 15.66
N ALA A 239 5.36 -5.96 15.96
CA ALA A 239 6.05 -7.22 16.30
C ALA A 239 5.82 -7.68 17.76
N ALA A 240 5.41 -6.77 18.65
CA ALA A 240 5.19 -7.05 20.06
C ALA A 240 3.75 -7.53 20.41
N LYS A 241 2.89 -7.70 19.39
CA LYS A 241 1.50 -8.16 19.52
C LYS A 241 1.31 -9.52 18.85
#